data_AF-A0A9P4K8G0-F1
#
_entry.id   AF-A0A9P4K8G0-F1
#
_cell.length_a   1.000
_cell.length_b   1.000
_cell.length_c   1.000
_cell.angle_alpha   90.00
_cell.angle_beta   90.00
_cell.angle_gamma   90.00
#
_symmetry.space_group_name_H-M   'P 1'
#
loop_
_entity.id
_entity.type
_entity.pdbx_description
1 polymer ?
#
loop_
_entity_poly.entity_id
_entity_poly.type
_entity_poly.pdbx_seq_one_letter_code
_entity_poly.pdbx_strand_id
1 'polypeptide(L)'
;MHKIPRILYLISSYAASYSVITATPNSQLDCANSLFHTLLTHYFPRDQGFQVQKWEPCKYDWSIELKSRTKDPKARAKEQPIFHRVPRENIGGFVVEKMHFVPRDNSHKDEEWIPHTFLAIMIDNLSTKPTWSTTALVQPRDILVPAFSLPPSIYNSNSPTQTSLSTPAPHTPILSAPAFLVLGPQIEFYTFDLHAERESDMCASVKPHRGHVIRICAENKIALGQMFEWVAGWEVRYEDGRVGEGARKWV
;
A
#
# COMPACT_ATOMS: atom_id res chain seq x y z
N MET A 1 -22.24 -14.62 0.40
CA MET A 1 -21.27 -14.51 -0.72
C MET A 1 -21.64 -13.40 -1.73
N HIS A 2 -22.16 -12.24 -1.30
CA HIS A 2 -22.72 -11.18 -2.17
C HIS A 2 -21.72 -10.09 -2.62
N LYS A 3 -20.44 -10.16 -2.23
CA LYS A 3 -19.47 -9.07 -2.44
C LYS A 3 -18.81 -9.08 -3.84
N ILE A 4 -18.90 -10.19 -4.58
CA ILE A 4 -18.21 -10.37 -5.86
C ILE A 4 -18.74 -9.41 -6.96
N PRO A 5 -20.07 -9.23 -7.17
CA PRO A 5 -20.55 -8.32 -8.22
C PRO A 5 -20.15 -6.87 -8.01
N ARG A 6 -20.17 -6.38 -6.75
CA ARG A 6 -19.77 -5.02 -6.41
C ARG A 6 -18.29 -4.78 -6.71
N ILE A 7 -17.42 -5.74 -6.39
CA ILE A 7 -15.98 -5.63 -6.68
C ILE A 7 -15.76 -5.55 -8.20
N LEU A 8 -16.43 -6.39 -9.00
CA LEU A 8 -16.29 -6.35 -10.46
C LEU A 8 -16.76 -5.01 -11.04
N TYR A 9 -17.88 -4.48 -10.57
CA TYR A 9 -18.35 -3.15 -10.95
C TYR A 9 -17.30 -2.07 -10.63
N LEU A 10 -16.71 -2.10 -9.43
CA LEU A 10 -15.69 -1.14 -9.03
C LEU A 10 -14.40 -1.28 -9.84
N ILE A 11 -13.97 -2.49 -10.20
CA ILE A 11 -12.82 -2.73 -11.09
C ILE A 11 -13.09 -2.09 -12.46
N SER A 12 -14.27 -2.35 -13.04
CA SER A 12 -14.66 -1.78 -14.33
C SER A 12 -14.76 -0.25 -14.27
N SER A 13 -15.36 0.31 -13.21
CA SER A 13 -15.47 1.75 -12.99
C SER A 13 -14.11 2.41 -12.87
N TYR A 14 -13.20 1.80 -12.09
CA TYR A 14 -11.83 2.30 -11.93
C TYR A 14 -11.07 2.26 -13.25
N ALA A 15 -11.10 1.15 -13.98
CA ALA A 15 -10.44 1.02 -15.28
C ALA A 15 -11.00 2.04 -16.30
N ALA A 16 -12.32 2.23 -16.33
CA ALA A 16 -12.97 3.17 -17.24
C ALA A 16 -12.60 4.63 -16.93
N SER A 17 -12.30 4.97 -15.68
CA SER A 17 -11.90 6.34 -15.29
C SER A 17 -10.61 6.83 -15.98
N TYR A 18 -9.79 5.92 -16.52
CA TYR A 18 -8.61 6.27 -17.34
C TYR A 18 -8.89 6.44 -18.83
N SER A 19 -10.09 6.07 -19.30
CA SER A 19 -10.53 6.25 -20.69
C SER A 19 -11.45 7.45 -20.87
N VAL A 20 -11.96 8.04 -19.79
CA VAL A 20 -12.84 9.21 -19.82
C VAL A 20 -12.00 10.48 -19.86
N ILE A 21 -12.14 11.26 -20.94
CA ILE A 21 -11.37 12.52 -21.15
C ILE A 21 -11.63 13.55 -20.05
N THR A 22 -12.83 13.56 -19.47
CA THR A 22 -13.23 14.49 -18.42
C THR A 22 -12.86 14.03 -17.00
N ALA A 23 -12.26 12.84 -16.85
CA ALA A 23 -11.86 12.35 -15.54
C ALA A 23 -10.68 13.17 -15.00
N THR A 24 -10.82 13.63 -13.76
CA THR A 24 -9.76 14.32 -13.02
C THR A 24 -9.00 13.34 -12.13
N PRO A 25 -7.74 13.64 -11.76
CA PRO A 25 -7.01 12.82 -10.80
C PRO A 25 -7.76 12.56 -9.49
N ASN A 26 -8.47 13.57 -8.97
CA ASN A 26 -9.30 13.41 -7.76
C ASN A 26 -10.42 12.39 -7.97
N SER A 27 -11.15 12.47 -9.09
CA SER A 27 -12.21 11.50 -9.39
C SER A 27 -11.67 10.06 -9.55
N GLN A 28 -10.47 9.92 -10.12
CA GLN A 28 -9.77 8.64 -10.24
C GLN A 28 -9.34 8.12 -8.86
N LEU A 29 -8.86 9.00 -7.98
CA LEU A 29 -8.49 8.66 -6.60
C LEU A 29 -9.71 8.23 -5.79
N ASP A 30 -10.85 8.89 -5.95
CA ASP A 30 -12.10 8.51 -5.29
C ASP A 30 -12.58 7.12 -5.74
N CYS A 31 -12.49 6.84 -7.06
CA CYS A 31 -12.74 5.50 -7.59
C CYS A 31 -11.76 4.47 -7.01
N ALA A 32 -10.46 4.78 -6.96
CA ALA A 32 -9.45 3.91 -6.37
C ALA A 32 -9.74 3.62 -4.90
N ASN A 33 -9.98 4.64 -4.09
CA ASN A 33 -10.31 4.51 -2.68
C ASN A 33 -11.53 3.62 -2.47
N SER A 34 -12.58 3.80 -3.27
CA SER A 34 -13.79 2.98 -3.20
C SER A 34 -13.53 1.51 -3.54
N LEU A 35 -12.78 1.26 -4.62
CA LEU A 35 -12.38 -0.09 -5.05
C LEU A 35 -11.54 -0.78 -3.98
N PHE A 36 -10.44 -0.14 -3.56
CA PHE A 36 -9.46 -0.75 -2.69
C PHE A 36 -9.94 -0.90 -1.25
N HIS A 37 -10.72 0.04 -0.72
CA HIS A 37 -11.39 -0.17 0.56
C HIS A 37 -12.31 -1.39 0.52
N THR A 38 -13.05 -1.57 -0.58
CA THR A 38 -13.95 -2.72 -0.77
C THR A 38 -13.17 -4.04 -0.88
N LEU A 39 -12.06 -4.06 -1.63
CA LEU A 39 -11.18 -5.22 -1.75
C LEU A 39 -10.55 -5.57 -0.40
N LEU A 40 -9.95 -4.60 0.30
CA LEU A 40 -9.31 -4.83 1.58
C LEU A 40 -10.31 -5.32 2.63
N THR A 41 -11.51 -4.72 2.73
CA THR A 41 -12.55 -5.19 3.66
C THR A 41 -13.12 -6.57 3.28
N HIS A 42 -12.97 -6.98 2.01
CA HIS A 42 -13.36 -8.32 1.58
C HIS A 42 -12.34 -9.37 2.03
N TYR A 43 -11.05 -9.09 1.85
CA TYR A 43 -9.95 -10.03 2.11
C TYR A 43 -9.43 -9.99 3.55
N PHE A 44 -9.64 -8.89 4.27
CA PHE A 44 -9.30 -8.68 5.68
C PHE A 44 -10.57 -8.39 6.49
N PRO A 45 -11.37 -9.42 6.79
CA PRO A 45 -12.69 -9.22 7.37
C PRO A 45 -12.62 -9.00 8.89
N ARG A 46 -13.54 -8.19 9.41
CA ARG A 46 -13.55 -7.75 10.81
C ARG A 46 -13.78 -8.85 11.84
N ASP A 47 -14.54 -9.87 11.46
CA ASP A 47 -14.78 -11.07 12.27
C ASP A 47 -13.52 -11.94 12.46
N GLN A 48 -12.48 -11.75 11.65
CA GLN A 48 -11.16 -12.35 11.84
C GLN A 48 -10.18 -11.40 12.58
N GLY A 49 -10.70 -10.32 13.17
CA GLY A 49 -9.91 -9.35 13.94
C GLY A 49 -9.14 -8.36 13.07
N PHE A 50 -9.58 -8.09 11.83
CA PHE A 50 -8.97 -7.07 10.99
C PHE A 50 -9.78 -5.78 10.94
N GLN A 51 -9.10 -4.66 10.72
CA GLN A 51 -9.75 -3.41 10.32
C GLN A 51 -8.95 -2.71 9.23
N VAL A 52 -9.66 -1.95 8.40
CA VAL A 52 -9.07 -1.17 7.31
C VAL A 52 -9.25 0.29 7.68
N GLN A 53 -8.15 1.02 7.82
CA GLN A 53 -8.17 2.46 8.05
C GLN A 53 -7.61 3.18 6.84
N LYS A 54 -8.17 4.36 6.54
CA LYS A 54 -7.56 5.26 5.56
C LYS A 54 -6.23 5.74 6.13
N TRP A 55 -5.20 5.70 5.30
CA TRP A 55 -3.87 6.14 5.64
C TRP A 55 -3.45 7.25 4.67
N GLU A 56 -2.84 8.31 5.20
CA GLU A 56 -2.27 9.39 4.40
C GLU A 56 -0.77 9.13 4.24
N PRO A 57 -0.35 8.52 3.12
CA PRO A 57 1.00 7.96 3.01
C PRO A 57 2.10 9.01 2.91
N CYS A 58 1.76 10.28 2.70
CA CYS A 58 2.77 11.31 2.53
C CYS A 58 2.28 12.70 2.91
N LYS A 59 3.14 13.42 3.64
CA LYS A 59 3.02 14.88 3.85
C LYS A 59 3.47 15.68 2.62
N TYR A 60 4.24 15.06 1.73
CA TYR A 60 4.92 15.67 0.59
C TYR A 60 4.53 15.00 -0.72
N ASP A 61 4.85 15.66 -1.84
CA ASP A 61 4.65 15.12 -3.19
C ASP A 61 5.68 14.03 -3.52
N TRP A 62 5.38 13.18 -4.51
CA TRP A 62 6.24 12.04 -4.89
C TRP A 62 6.93 12.22 -6.23
N SER A 63 8.09 11.58 -6.41
CA SER A 63 8.91 11.68 -7.63
C SER A 63 9.16 10.30 -8.24
N ILE A 64 8.55 9.98 -9.37
CA ILE A 64 8.80 8.73 -10.10
C ILE A 64 10.02 8.91 -11.01
N GLU A 65 11.07 8.12 -10.82
CA GLU A 65 12.19 8.09 -11.76
C GLU A 65 11.75 7.50 -13.10
N LEU A 66 11.98 8.25 -14.17
CA LEU A 66 11.74 7.81 -15.52
C LEU A 66 13.02 7.22 -16.08
N LYS A 67 12.94 5.97 -16.54
CA LYS A 67 14.07 5.32 -17.19
C LYS A 67 14.55 6.16 -18.37
N SER A 68 15.85 6.42 -18.41
CA SER A 68 16.54 6.96 -19.57
C SER A 68 16.11 6.21 -20.83
N ARG A 69 15.81 6.96 -21.89
CA ARG A 69 15.48 6.41 -23.21
C ARG A 69 16.70 5.84 -23.93
N THR A 70 17.90 6.18 -23.46
CA THR A 70 19.15 5.82 -24.13
C THR A 70 19.52 4.37 -23.80
N LYS A 71 19.68 3.57 -24.86
CA LYS A 71 20.09 2.16 -24.76
C LYS A 71 21.60 1.99 -24.55
N ASP A 72 22.40 3.02 -24.84
CA ASP A 72 23.85 3.01 -24.63
C ASP A 72 24.19 3.19 -23.14
N PRO A 73 24.81 2.20 -22.47
CA PRO A 73 25.20 2.31 -21.06
C PRO A 73 26.15 3.49 -20.76
N LYS A 74 27.03 3.85 -21.70
CA LYS A 74 28.00 4.93 -21.49
C LYS A 74 27.33 6.30 -21.53
N ALA A 75 26.35 6.45 -22.41
CA ALA A 75 25.52 7.65 -22.45
C ALA A 75 24.54 7.70 -21.27
N ARG A 76 23.95 6.56 -20.89
CA ARG A 76 23.07 6.45 -19.71
C ARG A 76 23.79 6.83 -18.41
N ALA A 77 25.06 6.48 -18.26
CA ALA A 77 25.86 6.88 -17.10
C ALA A 77 26.08 8.40 -16.98
N LYS A 78 25.88 9.14 -18.08
CA LYS A 78 26.03 10.60 -18.13
C LYS A 78 24.69 11.34 -18.07
N GLU A 79 23.57 10.63 -18.26
CA GLU A 79 22.24 11.24 -18.18
C GLU A 79 21.83 11.40 -16.71
N GLN A 80 21.40 12.61 -16.36
CA GLN A 80 20.74 12.82 -15.07
C GLN A 80 19.36 12.15 -15.09
N PRO A 81 18.97 11.42 -14.04
CA PRO A 81 17.64 10.85 -13.95
C PRO A 81 16.58 11.95 -14.00
N ILE A 82 15.49 11.69 -14.71
CA ILE A 82 14.36 12.60 -14.81
C ILE A 82 13.25 12.06 -13.92
N PHE A 83 12.72 12.92 -13.07
CA PHE A 83 11.68 12.59 -12.10
C PHE A 83 10.36 13.25 -12.46
N HIS A 84 9.28 12.46 -12.46
CA HIS A 84 7.92 12.94 -12.61
C HIS A 84 7.29 13.13 -11.23
N ARG A 85 6.78 14.35 -10.96
CA ARG A 85 6.16 14.68 -9.67
C ARG A 85 4.67 14.36 -9.66
N VAL A 86 4.23 13.56 -8.68
CA VAL A 86 2.83 13.28 -8.34
C VAL A 86 2.44 14.13 -7.12
N PRO A 87 1.48 15.07 -7.26
CA PRO A 87 1.00 15.88 -6.15
C PRO A 87 0.39 15.04 -5.02
N ARG A 88 0.57 15.44 -3.76
CA ARG A 88 0.04 14.72 -2.59
C ARG A 88 -1.47 14.50 -2.62
N GLU A 89 -2.23 15.40 -3.22
CA GLU A 89 -3.68 15.28 -3.38
C GLU A 89 -4.09 14.12 -4.30
N ASN A 90 -3.17 13.62 -5.12
CA ASN A 90 -3.37 12.48 -6.00
C ASN A 90 -2.85 11.17 -5.38
N ILE A 91 -2.48 11.22 -4.10
CA ILE A 91 -1.91 10.09 -3.37
C ILE A 91 -2.85 9.74 -2.22
N GLY A 92 -3.15 8.46 -2.08
CA GLY A 92 -3.93 7.92 -0.98
C GLY A 92 -3.37 6.60 -0.50
N GLY A 93 -3.95 6.04 0.55
CA GLY A 93 -3.54 4.75 1.05
C GLY A 93 -4.46 4.19 2.11
N PHE A 94 -4.18 2.97 2.49
CA PHE A 94 -4.84 2.27 3.57
C PHE A 94 -3.81 1.50 4.39
N VAL A 95 -4.06 1.45 5.69
CA VAL A 95 -3.43 0.49 6.59
C VAL A 95 -4.46 -0.55 6.97
N VAL A 96 -4.08 -1.82 6.87
CA VAL A 96 -4.83 -2.93 7.44
C VAL A 96 -4.18 -3.25 8.77
N GLU A 97 -4.96 -3.26 9.83
CA GLU A 97 -4.51 -3.60 11.17
C GLU A 97 -5.17 -4.91 11.61
N LYS A 98 -4.46 -5.64 12.47
CA LYS A 98 -4.95 -6.84 13.13
C LYS A 98 -5.00 -6.62 14.63
N MET A 99 -6.08 -7.08 15.25
CA MET A 99 -6.24 -7.08 16.70
C MET A 99 -5.42 -8.20 17.32
N HIS A 100 -4.59 -7.84 18.29
CA HIS A 100 -3.82 -8.74 19.13
C HIS A 100 -4.24 -8.58 20.59
N PHE A 101 -4.21 -9.69 21.33
CA PHE A 101 -4.40 -9.67 22.77
C PHE A 101 -3.05 -9.70 23.46
N VAL A 102 -2.62 -8.56 24.01
CA VAL A 102 -1.32 -8.43 24.68
C VAL A 102 -1.52 -8.66 26.18
N PRO A 103 -0.78 -9.60 26.79
CA PRO A 103 -0.85 -9.77 28.24
C PRO A 103 -0.28 -8.53 28.93
N ARG A 104 -1.10 -7.93 29.81
CA ARG A 104 -0.69 -6.86 30.72
C ARG A 104 -0.92 -7.38 32.13
N ASP A 105 0.14 -7.44 32.93
CA ASP A 105 0.27 -7.94 34.31
C ASP A 105 -0.97 -8.61 34.95
N ASN A 106 -0.79 -9.82 35.51
CA ASN A 106 -1.77 -10.52 36.35
C ASN A 106 -3.18 -10.66 35.74
N SER A 107 -3.26 -11.37 34.61
CA SER A 107 -4.48 -11.92 33.96
C SER A 107 -5.30 -11.01 33.04
N HIS A 108 -4.98 -9.72 32.93
CA HIS A 108 -5.63 -8.86 31.96
C HIS A 108 -4.98 -8.98 30.57
N LYS A 109 -5.81 -9.01 29.53
CA LYS A 109 -5.39 -8.93 28.14
C LYS A 109 -5.93 -7.63 27.59
N ASP A 110 -5.04 -6.76 27.13
CA ASP A 110 -5.43 -5.56 26.42
C ASP A 110 -5.54 -5.86 24.92
N GLU A 111 -6.55 -5.29 24.28
CA GLU A 111 -6.68 -5.29 22.83
C GLU A 111 -5.75 -4.23 22.24
N GLU A 112 -4.84 -4.67 21.37
CA GLU A 112 -3.94 -3.80 20.62
C GLU A 112 -4.19 -3.99 19.12
N TRP A 113 -4.40 -2.90 18.39
CA TRP A 113 -4.45 -2.92 16.92
C TRP A 113 -3.06 -2.68 16.36
N ILE A 114 -2.53 -3.66 15.64
CA ILE A 114 -1.17 -3.64 15.11
C ILE A 114 -1.25 -3.66 13.59
N PRO A 115 -0.49 -2.79 12.87
CA PRO A 115 -0.44 -2.83 11.41
C PRO A 115 -0.03 -4.20 10.88
N HIS A 116 -0.71 -4.65 9.83
CA HIS A 116 -0.49 -5.94 9.16
C HIS A 116 0.00 -5.74 7.72
N THR A 117 -0.65 -4.87 6.95
CA THR A 117 -0.22 -4.55 5.58
C THR A 117 -0.62 -3.13 5.21
N PHE A 118 0.09 -2.56 4.24
CA PHE A 118 -0.15 -1.22 3.74
C PHE A 118 -0.39 -1.25 2.23
N LEU A 119 -1.35 -0.44 1.80
CA LEU A 119 -1.62 -0.16 0.41
C LEU A 119 -1.38 1.33 0.17
N ALA A 120 -0.53 1.64 -0.80
CA ALA A 120 -0.37 2.99 -1.34
C ALA A 120 -1.04 3.09 -2.72
N ILE A 121 -1.67 4.24 -2.98
CA ILE A 121 -2.36 4.54 -4.23
C ILE A 121 -1.80 5.82 -4.80
N MET A 122 -1.35 5.76 -6.05
CA MET A 122 -0.89 6.89 -6.84
C MET A 122 -1.75 7.03 -8.08
N ILE A 123 -2.40 8.17 -8.18
CA ILE A 123 -3.07 8.56 -9.42
C ILE A 123 -2.13 9.45 -10.20
N ASP A 124 -1.69 8.94 -11.34
CA ASP A 124 -0.93 9.71 -12.30
C ASP A 124 -1.48 9.48 -13.71
N ASN A 125 -1.68 10.58 -14.42
CA ASN A 125 -2.12 10.62 -15.81
C ASN A 125 -0.96 11.04 -16.74
N LEU A 126 0.26 11.16 -16.21
CA LEU A 126 1.48 11.63 -16.88
C LEU A 126 1.31 13.01 -17.54
N SER A 127 0.29 13.78 -17.14
CA SER A 127 -0.02 15.09 -17.75
C SER A 127 0.97 16.17 -17.34
N THR A 128 1.70 15.99 -16.23
CA THR A 128 2.72 16.93 -15.74
C THR A 128 4.11 16.72 -16.39
N LYS A 129 4.17 16.10 -17.58
CA LYS A 129 5.37 16.03 -18.44
C LYS A 129 6.23 17.30 -18.50
N PRO A 130 5.65 18.52 -18.53
CA PRO A 130 6.44 19.75 -18.60
C PRO A 130 7.19 20.14 -17.32
N THR A 131 6.88 19.53 -16.15
CA THR A 131 7.45 19.92 -14.85
C THR A 131 8.37 18.84 -14.27
N TRP A 132 8.94 18.00 -15.14
CA TRP A 132 9.85 16.95 -14.71
C TRP A 132 11.17 17.54 -14.16
N SER A 133 11.57 17.06 -12.98
CA SER A 133 12.73 17.56 -12.24
C SER A 133 13.93 16.63 -12.44
N THR A 134 15.15 17.17 -12.41
CA THR A 134 16.38 16.36 -12.33
C THR A 134 16.76 15.98 -10.90
N THR A 135 16.01 16.48 -9.91
CA THR A 135 16.24 16.21 -8.49
C THR A 135 15.26 15.15 -7.99
N ALA A 136 15.79 14.03 -7.50
CA ALA A 136 15.01 13.02 -6.81
C ALA A 136 14.55 13.60 -5.46
N LEU A 137 13.25 13.54 -5.16
CA LEU A 137 12.73 13.94 -3.85
C LEU A 137 12.27 12.73 -3.03
N VAL A 138 11.64 11.71 -3.64
CA VAL A 138 11.03 10.56 -2.95
C VAL A 138 10.92 9.36 -3.90
N GLN A 139 11.39 8.17 -3.52
CA GLN A 139 11.26 6.88 -4.23
C GLN A 139 10.04 6.05 -3.74
N PRO A 140 9.56 5.02 -4.47
CA PRO A 140 8.44 4.18 -4.03
C PRO A 140 8.62 3.52 -2.65
N ARG A 141 9.87 3.23 -2.24
CA ARG A 141 10.16 2.72 -0.89
C ARG A 141 9.95 3.76 0.19
N ASP A 142 10.18 5.05 -0.10
CA ASP A 142 10.04 6.14 0.86
C ASP A 142 8.57 6.39 1.22
N ILE A 143 7.65 5.65 0.59
CA ILE A 143 6.23 5.58 0.90
C ILE A 143 5.98 4.57 2.02
N LEU A 144 6.40 3.33 1.76
CA LEU A 144 6.06 2.17 2.55
C LEU A 144 7.00 2.03 3.75
N VAL A 145 8.28 2.35 3.59
CA VAL A 145 9.29 2.25 4.67
C VAL A 145 8.89 3.14 5.86
N PRO A 146 8.55 4.43 5.70
CA PRO A 146 8.07 5.21 6.84
C PRO A 146 6.76 4.65 7.41
N ALA A 147 5.89 4.06 6.60
CA ALA A 147 4.66 3.41 7.09
C ALA A 147 4.97 2.23 8.03
N PHE A 148 5.97 1.43 7.66
CA PHE A 148 6.41 0.27 8.42
C PHE A 148 7.29 0.62 9.64
N SER A 149 7.92 1.81 9.62
CA SER A 149 8.88 2.25 10.65
C SER A 149 8.34 3.34 11.60
N LEU A 150 7.16 3.94 11.35
CA LEU A 150 6.61 5.00 12.19
C LEU A 150 5.44 4.52 13.06
N PRO A 151 5.29 5.08 14.29
CA PRO A 151 4.21 4.71 15.19
C PRO A 151 2.84 5.18 14.64
N PRO A 152 1.79 4.31 14.71
CA PRO A 152 0.42 4.63 14.35
C PRO A 152 -0.16 5.92 14.95
N SER A 153 0.31 6.31 16.14
CA SER A 153 -0.15 7.50 16.87
C SER A 153 0.04 8.83 16.12
N ILE A 154 0.84 8.86 15.05
CA ILE A 154 1.01 10.04 14.20
C ILE A 154 -0.08 10.15 13.12
N TYR A 155 -0.76 9.06 12.76
CA TYR A 155 -1.71 9.04 11.63
C TYR A 155 -3.13 9.48 11.99
N ASN A 156 -3.46 9.61 13.28
CA ASN A 156 -4.81 9.99 13.74
C ASN A 156 -4.76 11.19 14.70
N SER A 157 -4.40 12.39 14.19
CA SER A 157 -4.47 13.63 14.98
C SER A 157 -5.89 14.17 15.18
N ASN A 158 -6.91 13.56 14.59
CA ASN A 158 -8.26 14.13 14.50
C ASN A 158 -9.34 13.35 15.27
N SER A 159 -8.98 12.47 16.21
CA SER A 159 -9.96 11.80 17.07
C SER A 159 -10.13 12.59 18.38
N PRO A 160 -11.23 13.34 18.58
CA PRO A 160 -11.36 14.33 19.66
C PRO A 160 -11.68 13.75 21.05
N THR A 161 -11.46 12.45 21.30
CA THR A 161 -11.89 11.79 22.55
C THR A 161 -10.84 10.97 23.30
N GLN A 162 -9.55 11.05 22.99
CA GLN A 162 -8.51 10.39 23.81
C GLN A 162 -8.02 11.28 24.96
N THR A 163 -8.86 11.45 25.99
CA THR A 163 -8.45 11.92 27.32
C THR A 163 -8.14 10.73 28.22
N SER A 164 -6.96 10.13 28.07
CA SER A 164 -6.38 9.29 29.13
C SER A 164 -4.87 9.23 28.98
N LEU A 165 -4.17 9.57 30.07
CA LEU A 165 -2.72 9.73 30.23
C LEU A 165 -1.90 8.43 30.11
N SER A 166 -2.39 7.42 29.39
CA SER A 166 -1.63 6.21 29.12
C SER A 166 -0.64 6.50 27.99
N THR A 167 0.64 6.60 28.33
CA THR A 167 1.72 6.57 27.33
C THR A 167 1.45 5.40 26.39
N PRO A 168 1.22 5.64 25.09
CA PRO A 168 0.99 4.55 24.14
C PRO A 168 2.18 3.60 24.25
N ALA A 169 1.89 2.30 24.39
CA ALA A 169 2.94 1.30 24.40
C ALA A 169 3.80 1.50 23.13
N PRO A 170 5.13 1.42 23.23
CA PRO A 170 5.98 1.54 22.06
C PRO A 170 5.57 0.46 21.07
N HIS A 171 5.06 0.90 19.91
CA HIS A 171 4.66 -0.01 18.85
C HIS A 171 5.90 -0.74 18.34
N THR A 172 5.77 -2.04 18.17
CA THR A 172 6.85 -2.86 17.60
C THR A 172 6.89 -2.66 16.08
N PRO A 173 8.02 -2.23 15.51
CA PRO A 173 8.17 -2.10 14.07
C PRO A 173 7.92 -3.43 13.36
N ILE A 174 7.40 -3.34 12.13
CA ILE A 174 7.25 -4.51 11.26
C ILE A 174 8.63 -4.88 10.73
N LEU A 175 9.02 -6.13 10.94
CA LEU A 175 10.24 -6.72 10.38
C LEU A 175 9.99 -7.22 8.97
N SER A 176 8.84 -7.86 8.71
CA SER A 176 8.46 -8.26 7.36
C SER A 176 6.95 -8.30 7.17
N ALA A 177 6.47 -7.76 6.05
CA ALA A 177 5.06 -7.73 5.68
C ALA A 177 4.86 -7.62 4.16
N PRO A 178 3.72 -8.05 3.63
CA PRO A 178 3.34 -7.74 2.26
C PRO A 178 2.90 -6.28 2.14
N ALA A 179 3.04 -5.69 0.96
CA ALA A 179 2.58 -4.36 0.64
C ALA A 179 2.07 -4.27 -0.79
N PHE A 180 1.29 -3.22 -1.06
CA PHE A 180 0.72 -2.95 -2.36
C PHE A 180 1.07 -1.53 -2.82
N LEU A 181 1.31 -1.36 -4.11
CA LEU A 181 1.39 -0.04 -4.74
C LEU A 181 0.54 0.00 -5.99
N VAL A 182 -0.38 0.96 -6.05
CA VAL A 182 -1.20 1.21 -7.23
C VAL A 182 -0.61 2.39 -7.97
N LEU A 183 -0.27 2.18 -9.24
CA LEU A 183 0.29 3.15 -10.16
C LEU A 183 -0.68 3.33 -11.34
N GLY A 184 -1.60 4.27 -11.21
CA GLY A 184 -2.65 4.45 -12.20
C GLY A 184 -3.48 3.16 -12.40
N PRO A 185 -3.64 2.65 -13.63
CA PRO A 185 -4.41 1.43 -13.90
C PRO A 185 -3.65 0.13 -13.55
N GLN A 186 -2.53 0.20 -12.83
CA GLN A 186 -1.68 -0.94 -12.49
C GLN A 186 -1.56 -1.09 -10.98
N ILE A 187 -1.40 -2.33 -10.51
CA ILE A 187 -1.04 -2.65 -9.14
C ILE A 187 0.20 -3.53 -9.11
N GLU A 188 1.10 -3.22 -8.18
CA GLU A 188 2.30 -3.96 -7.84
C GLU A 188 2.18 -4.49 -6.41
N PHE A 189 2.77 -5.68 -6.19
CA PHE A 189 2.77 -6.37 -4.91
C PHE A 189 4.21 -6.57 -4.48
N TYR A 190 4.49 -6.32 -3.21
CA TYR A 190 5.83 -6.40 -2.65
C TYR A 190 5.82 -7.13 -1.32
N THR A 191 6.99 -7.62 -0.94
CA THR A 191 7.29 -8.01 0.43
C THR A 191 8.30 -7.01 0.97
N PHE A 192 7.98 -6.36 2.09
CA PHE A 192 8.90 -5.55 2.87
C PHE A 192 9.70 -6.45 3.81
N ASP A 193 10.99 -6.16 3.95
CA ASP A 193 11.90 -6.77 4.92
C ASP A 193 12.84 -5.67 5.45
N LEU A 194 12.80 -5.41 6.75
CA LEU A 194 13.55 -4.37 7.42
C LEU A 194 15.07 -4.62 7.42
N HIS A 195 15.49 -5.89 7.35
CA HIS A 195 16.89 -6.29 7.44
C HIS A 195 17.52 -6.65 6.08
N ALA A 196 16.76 -6.57 4.98
CA ALA A 196 17.30 -6.83 3.66
C ALA A 196 18.43 -5.84 3.32
N GLU A 197 19.68 -6.33 3.28
CA GLU A 197 20.89 -5.54 3.02
C GLU A 197 20.90 -4.89 1.62
N ARG A 198 20.08 -5.41 0.69
CA ARG A 198 19.87 -4.78 -0.60
C ARG A 198 18.56 -4.01 -0.59
N GLU A 199 18.70 -2.73 -0.91
CA GLU A 199 17.64 -1.80 -1.33
C GLU A 199 16.67 -2.35 -2.40
N SER A 200 16.93 -3.54 -2.98
CA SER A 200 16.18 -4.20 -4.04
C SER A 200 15.00 -5.07 -3.60
N ASP A 201 14.83 -5.35 -2.32
CA ASP A 201 13.92 -6.39 -1.86
C ASP A 201 12.68 -5.83 -1.16
N MET A 202 12.05 -4.83 -1.79
CA MET A 202 10.63 -5.01 -2.13
C MET A 202 10.53 -6.20 -3.08
N CYS A 203 10.78 -7.40 -2.56
CA CYS A 203 11.03 -8.57 -3.36
C CYS A 203 9.70 -8.95 -3.99
N ALA A 204 9.60 -8.86 -5.31
CA ALA A 204 8.57 -9.59 -6.03
C ALA A 204 8.83 -11.07 -5.72
N SER A 205 8.18 -11.60 -4.68
CA SER A 205 8.41 -12.93 -4.10
C SER A 205 7.83 -14.04 -4.97
N VAL A 206 7.97 -13.89 -6.29
CA VAL A 206 7.77 -14.89 -7.32
C VAL A 206 8.75 -14.50 -8.44
N LYS A 207 9.91 -15.12 -8.49
CA LYS A 207 10.78 -15.10 -9.67
C LYS A 207 10.89 -16.52 -10.21
N PRO A 208 10.79 -16.68 -11.55
CA PRO A 208 11.78 -16.06 -12.43
C PRO A 208 11.26 -15.19 -13.59
N HIS A 209 10.03 -14.67 -13.62
CA HIS A 209 9.60 -13.78 -14.71
C HIS A 209 9.13 -12.41 -14.18
N ARG A 210 10.06 -11.44 -14.20
CA ARG A 210 9.87 -9.97 -14.12
C ARG A 210 8.46 -9.46 -13.70
N GLY A 211 8.36 -8.97 -12.47
CA GLY A 211 7.44 -7.92 -12.02
C GLY A 211 5.95 -8.19 -12.26
N HIS A 212 5.23 -8.64 -11.24
CA HIS A 212 3.78 -8.83 -11.29
C HIS A 212 3.05 -7.49 -11.19
N VAL A 213 3.25 -6.65 -12.19
CA VAL A 213 2.43 -5.48 -12.48
C VAL A 213 1.13 -6.02 -13.09
N ILE A 214 0.06 -6.06 -12.30
CA ILE A 214 -1.26 -6.47 -12.79
C ILE A 214 -2.00 -5.23 -13.25
N ARG A 215 -2.46 -5.23 -14.49
CA ARG A 215 -3.42 -4.21 -14.94
C ARG A 215 -4.75 -4.45 -14.24
N ILE A 216 -5.28 -3.43 -13.57
CA ILE A 216 -6.57 -3.47 -12.87
C ILE A 216 -7.68 -3.35 -13.91
N CYS A 217 -8.21 -4.49 -14.33
CA CYS A 217 -9.33 -4.59 -15.28
C CYS A 217 -10.10 -5.90 -15.07
N ALA A 218 -11.28 -6.00 -15.68
CA ALA A 218 -12.18 -7.14 -15.47
C ALA A 218 -11.58 -8.46 -15.99
N GLU A 219 -10.74 -8.40 -17.01
CA GLU A 219 -10.04 -9.55 -17.60
C GLU A 219 -9.04 -10.16 -16.60
N ASN A 220 -8.43 -9.34 -15.76
CA ASN A 220 -7.44 -9.76 -14.76
C ASN A 220 -8.04 -10.00 -13.36
N LYS A 221 -9.37 -10.01 -13.22
CA LYS A 221 -10.05 -10.14 -11.91
C LYS A 221 -9.62 -11.37 -11.11
N ILE A 222 -9.35 -12.49 -11.79
CA ILE A 222 -8.92 -13.74 -11.15
C ILE A 222 -7.51 -13.58 -10.57
N ALA A 223 -6.57 -13.09 -11.39
CA ALA A 223 -5.19 -12.85 -10.95
C ALA A 223 -5.14 -11.82 -9.81
N LEU A 224 -5.93 -10.74 -9.92
CA LEU A 224 -6.06 -9.74 -8.86
C LEU A 224 -6.56 -10.38 -7.57
N GLY A 225 -7.64 -11.18 -7.63
CA GLY A 225 -8.18 -11.87 -6.48
C GLY A 225 -7.18 -12.83 -5.83
N GLN A 226 -6.47 -13.63 -6.64
CA GLN A 226 -5.42 -14.54 -6.15
C GLN A 226 -4.29 -13.80 -5.43
N MET A 227 -3.86 -12.64 -5.93
CA MET A 227 -2.83 -11.85 -5.26
C MET A 227 -3.32 -11.25 -3.95
N PHE A 228 -4.57 -10.78 -3.87
CA PHE A 228 -5.15 -10.32 -2.61
C PHE A 228 -5.31 -11.47 -1.61
N GLU A 229 -5.70 -12.67 -2.04
CA GLU A 229 -5.73 -13.85 -1.17
C GLU A 229 -4.35 -14.21 -0.65
N TRP A 230 -3.33 -14.14 -1.52
CA TRP A 230 -1.95 -14.41 -1.15
C TRP A 230 -1.44 -13.41 -0.10
N VAL A 231 -1.66 -12.11 -0.31
CA VAL A 231 -1.30 -11.08 0.67
C VAL A 231 -2.09 -11.26 1.97
N ALA A 232 -3.39 -11.52 1.88
CA ALA A 232 -4.22 -11.70 3.06
C ALA A 232 -3.78 -12.90 3.90
N GLY A 233 -3.38 -14.00 3.27
CA GLY A 233 -2.87 -15.18 3.97
C GLY A 233 -1.41 -15.08 4.46
N TRP A 234 -0.72 -13.97 4.20
CA TRP A 234 0.70 -13.82 4.52
C TRP A 234 0.93 -13.60 6.03
N GLU A 235 2.03 -14.15 6.54
CA GLU A 235 2.48 -13.99 7.91
C GLU A 235 3.30 -12.71 8.08
N VAL A 236 2.88 -11.82 8.99
CA VAL A 236 3.62 -10.60 9.33
C VAL A 236 4.53 -10.86 10.51
N ARG A 237 5.78 -10.41 10.44
CA ARG A 237 6.76 -10.54 11.53
C ARG A 237 7.08 -9.18 12.09
N TYR A 238 7.16 -9.08 13.41
CA TYR A 238 7.48 -7.86 14.13
C TYR A 238 8.85 -7.98 14.82
N GLU A 239 9.53 -6.87 15.09
CA GLU A 239 10.88 -6.87 15.70
C GLU A 239 10.95 -7.54 17.08
N ASP A 240 9.86 -7.55 17.84
CA ASP A 240 9.77 -8.19 19.17
C ASP A 240 9.50 -9.69 19.10
N GLY A 241 9.52 -10.27 17.89
CA GLY A 241 9.28 -11.69 17.65
C GLY A 241 7.81 -12.08 17.58
N ARG A 242 6.86 -11.14 17.74
CA ARG A 242 5.44 -11.41 17.46
C ARG A 242 5.26 -11.81 16.00
N VAL A 243 4.22 -12.63 15.78
CA VAL A 243 3.78 -13.07 14.47
C VAL A 243 2.32 -12.72 14.27
N GLY A 244 2.03 -11.89 13.27
CA GLY A 244 0.70 -11.56 12.80
C GLY A 244 0.23 -12.61 11.81
N GLU A 245 -0.67 -13.51 12.23
CA GLU A 245 -1.25 -14.48 11.29
C GLU A 245 -2.05 -13.75 10.19
N GLY A 246 -1.99 -14.25 8.97
CA GLY A 246 -2.85 -13.79 7.89
C GLY A 246 -4.34 -14.10 8.13
N ALA A 247 -5.20 -13.52 7.30
CA ALA A 247 -6.61 -13.88 7.20
C ALA A 247 -6.76 -15.32 6.69
N ARG A 248 -7.68 -16.06 7.31
CA ARG A 248 -8.01 -17.43 6.93
C ARG A 248 -9.08 -17.41 5.85
N LYS A 249 -8.94 -18.30 4.86
CA LYS A 249 -10.00 -18.53 3.88
C LYS A 249 -11.23 -19.08 4.60
N TRP A 250 -12.39 -18.47 4.33
CA TRP A 250 -13.66 -19.10 4.66
C TRP A 250 -13.74 -20.38 3.82
N VAL A 251 -13.67 -21.52 4.48
CA VAL A 251 -13.92 -22.85 3.88
C VAL A 251 -15.41 -22.96 3.59
#